data_AF-A0A9C9KZD7-F1
#
_entry.id   AF-A0A9C9KZD7-F1
#
_cell.length_a   1.000
_cell.length_b   1.000
_cell.length_c   1.000
_cell.angle_alpha   90.00
_cell.angle_beta   90.00
_cell.angle_gamma   90.00
#
_symmetry.space_group_name_H-M   'P 1'
#
loop_
_entity.id
_entity.type
_entity.pdbx_description
1 polymer ?
#
loop_
_entity_poly.entity_id
_entity_poly.type
_entity_poly.pdbx_seq_one_letter_code
_entity_poly.pdbx_strand_id
1 'polypeptide(L)'
;MLKAITRFEFVNLGLMLLLLHLALNQQQNDNFPVTGFLIAHFGFFLLWQPALNAERTVHLKTLFSILLVNFILYYLLGDWFIAIWIVLLIGLTSGSALVNGVQRSLYALAAVILFLQLSLTLTPRLFHLQTLDAQLEKFIFYSLMGACIIIILWPDRKKRLIKIDYLHSLLISFGLFSFYITSVLISFTSDINYLKSFLVTALSIGAFFILISIIWLPRCGITGLGQIWEQHILNIGNPFETWVKNTSLLDQNEKITPDLFLHNSIEHLIMLSWISGIEWSENDAKTLYGEKTKYHTTFCSNDVTMSLYSHIPMGSALKIHANLLLHLLIYFYTSKVREITLKNQAHMKAVYETGSKLTHDIKNILQSLQALTSVVQTSDDPQSSHLLMERQLPLLTQRLQNTLDKLQTKTDTGRSFIPVSIWWEELQSRYHGRDILFI
;
A
#
# COMPACT_ATOMS: atom_id res chain seq x y z
N MET A 1 28.07 -24.06 38.46
CA MET A 1 28.21 -22.66 38.94
C MET A 1 27.73 -21.64 37.91
N LEU A 2 28.24 -21.65 36.67
CA LEU A 2 27.83 -20.70 35.60
C LEU A 2 26.29 -20.64 35.37
N LYS A 3 25.62 -21.80 35.42
CA LYS A 3 24.16 -21.93 35.18
C LYS A 3 23.27 -21.29 36.27
N ALA A 4 23.82 -20.99 37.45
CA ALA A 4 23.11 -20.29 38.53
C ALA A 4 23.26 -18.77 38.39
N ILE A 5 24.45 -18.31 37.98
CA ILE A 5 24.78 -16.89 37.77
C ILE A 5 24.03 -16.33 36.56
N THR A 6 23.82 -17.13 35.51
CA THR A 6 23.07 -16.72 34.32
C THR A 6 21.56 -16.54 34.53
N ARG A 7 21.01 -16.97 35.68
CA ARG A 7 19.56 -16.88 35.96
C ARG A 7 19.08 -15.50 36.36
N PHE A 8 19.96 -14.66 36.90
CA PHE A 8 19.62 -13.33 37.42
C PHE A 8 20.06 -12.24 36.43
N GLU A 9 19.15 -11.81 35.56
CA GLU A 9 19.47 -10.86 34.48
C GLU A 9 19.85 -9.48 35.00
N PHE A 10 19.02 -8.92 35.89
CA PHE A 10 19.20 -7.57 36.40
C PHE A 10 20.38 -7.44 37.36
N VAL A 11 20.72 -8.50 38.10
CA VAL A 11 21.93 -8.53 38.93
C VAL A 11 23.18 -8.40 38.05
N ASN A 12 23.26 -9.16 36.95
CA ASN A 12 24.39 -9.07 36.02
C ASN A 12 24.46 -7.70 35.33
N LEU A 13 23.30 -7.14 34.93
CA LEU A 13 23.22 -5.79 34.36
C LEU A 13 23.66 -4.71 35.37
N GLY A 14 23.18 -4.76 36.60
CA GLY A 14 23.56 -3.82 37.65
C GLY A 14 25.05 -3.89 38.00
N LEU A 15 25.61 -5.10 38.12
CA LEU A 15 27.05 -5.29 38.34
C LEU A 15 27.89 -4.77 37.16
N MET A 16 27.45 -5.04 35.93
CA MET A 16 28.08 -4.51 34.72
C MET A 16 28.14 -2.97 34.75
N LEU A 17 27.03 -2.31 35.08
CA LEU A 17 26.97 -0.84 35.17
C LEU A 17 27.81 -0.28 36.31
N LEU A 18 27.81 -0.93 37.47
CA LEU A 18 28.59 -0.50 38.63
C LEU A 18 30.09 -0.58 38.34
N LEU A 19 30.55 -1.67 37.72
CA LEU A 19 31.96 -1.83 37.36
C LEU A 19 32.40 -0.78 36.33
N LEU A 20 31.55 -0.46 35.36
CA LEU A 20 31.80 0.62 34.41
C LEU A 20 31.88 1.98 35.11
N HIS A 21 30.98 2.25 36.05
CA HIS A 21 30.96 3.48 36.85
C HIS A 21 32.27 3.67 37.64
N LEU A 22 32.73 2.59 38.28
CA LEU A 22 33.99 2.59 39.02
C LEU A 22 35.20 2.80 38.10
N ALA A 23 35.21 2.15 36.93
CA ALA A 23 36.29 2.29 35.95
C ALA A 23 36.42 3.74 35.44
N LEU A 24 35.29 4.40 35.18
CA LEU A 24 35.26 5.77 34.65
C LEU A 24 35.73 6.81 35.67
N ASN A 25 35.44 6.61 36.95
CA ASN A 25 35.75 7.58 38.01
C ASN A 25 37.18 7.46 38.57
N GLN A 26 37.96 6.49 38.12
CA GLN A 26 39.32 6.30 38.59
C GLN A 26 40.28 7.30 37.89
N GLN A 27 41.11 7.96 38.70
CA GLN A 27 42.09 8.94 38.21
C GLN A 27 43.07 8.30 37.21
N GLN A 28 43.36 9.02 36.13
CA GLN A 28 44.08 8.57 34.94
C GLN A 28 45.53 8.08 35.17
N ASN A 29 46.06 8.19 36.38
CA ASN A 29 47.43 7.74 36.69
C ASN A 29 47.55 6.22 36.84
N ASP A 30 46.48 5.51 37.23
CA ASP A 30 46.55 4.07 37.54
C ASP A 30 45.76 3.23 36.53
N ASN A 31 46.46 2.72 35.51
CA ASN A 31 45.85 1.89 34.44
C ASN A 31 45.43 0.47 34.91
N PHE A 32 46.05 -0.04 35.97
CA PHE A 32 45.84 -1.42 36.44
C PHE A 32 44.42 -1.68 37.00
N PRO A 33 43.87 -0.87 37.91
CA PRO A 33 42.52 -1.10 38.41
C PRO A 33 41.42 -0.84 37.36
N VAL A 34 41.62 0.14 36.47
CA VAL A 34 40.69 0.45 35.37
C VAL A 34 40.53 -0.74 34.43
N THR A 35 41.66 -1.34 34.01
CA THR A 35 41.64 -2.53 33.15
C THR A 35 40.97 -3.73 33.83
N GLY A 36 41.21 -3.93 35.14
CA GLY A 36 40.53 -4.97 35.93
C GLY A 36 39.00 -4.81 35.95
N PHE A 37 38.51 -3.58 36.19
CA PHE A 37 37.08 -3.30 36.19
C PHE A 37 36.45 -3.43 34.80
N LEU A 38 37.14 -3.01 33.74
CA LEU A 38 36.66 -3.18 32.36
C LEU A 38 36.57 -4.66 31.97
N ILE A 39 37.56 -5.48 32.29
CA ILE A 39 37.52 -6.93 32.03
C ILE A 39 36.32 -7.56 32.75
N ALA A 40 36.10 -7.19 34.01
CA ALA A 40 34.94 -7.66 34.78
C ALA A 40 33.62 -7.19 34.13
N HIS A 41 33.54 -5.93 33.69
CA HIS A 41 32.40 -5.38 32.96
C HIS A 41 32.08 -6.19 31.70
N PHE A 42 33.07 -6.47 30.84
CA PHE A 42 32.88 -7.28 29.64
C PHE A 42 32.44 -8.71 29.98
N GLY A 43 32.95 -9.28 31.07
CA GLY A 43 32.51 -10.58 31.57
C GLY A 43 31.02 -10.60 31.93
N PHE A 44 30.55 -9.62 32.71
CA PHE A 44 29.14 -9.50 33.07
C PHE A 44 28.24 -9.15 31.88
N PHE A 45 28.73 -8.36 30.92
CA PHE A 45 28.02 -8.07 29.67
C PHE A 45 27.71 -9.35 28.89
N LEU A 46 28.68 -10.26 28.74
CA LEU A 46 28.46 -11.55 28.06
C LEU A 46 27.45 -12.42 28.82
N LEU A 47 27.44 -12.40 30.16
CA LEU A 47 26.45 -13.12 30.96
C LEU A 47 25.04 -12.53 30.84
N TRP A 48 24.96 -11.21 30.63
CA TRP A 48 23.70 -10.50 30.44
C TRP A 48 23.11 -10.73 29.03
N GLN A 49 23.93 -10.66 27.97
CA GLN A 49 23.46 -10.69 26.58
C GLN A 49 22.72 -12.01 26.20
N PRO A 50 21.53 -11.94 25.57
CA PRO A 50 20.74 -13.13 25.23
C PRO A 50 21.30 -13.94 24.05
N ALA A 51 22.26 -13.40 23.28
CA ALA A 51 22.88 -14.08 22.14
C ALA A 51 23.61 -15.39 22.52
N LEU A 52 24.01 -15.52 23.79
CA LEU A 52 24.69 -16.71 24.32
C LEU A 52 23.73 -17.82 24.78
N ASN A 53 22.41 -17.64 24.65
CA ASN A 53 21.39 -18.58 25.13
C ASN A 53 20.76 -19.47 24.04
N ALA A 54 21.26 -19.45 22.80
CA ALA A 54 20.79 -20.36 21.75
C ALA A 54 21.60 -21.67 21.76
N GLU A 55 21.28 -22.59 22.67
CA GLU A 55 21.55 -24.05 22.64
C GLU A 55 22.99 -24.56 22.45
N ARG A 56 23.97 -23.70 22.17
CA ARG A 56 25.38 -24.05 22.00
C ARG A 56 26.14 -23.78 23.28
N THR A 57 26.87 -24.79 23.75
CA THR A 57 27.87 -24.63 24.80
C THR A 57 28.87 -23.56 24.37
N VAL A 58 28.91 -22.46 25.11
CA VAL A 58 29.89 -21.39 24.88
C VAL A 58 31.28 -22.00 25.10
N HIS A 59 32.05 -22.17 24.03
CA HIS A 59 33.42 -22.65 24.15
C HIS A 59 34.27 -21.59 24.85
N LEU A 60 35.06 -22.00 25.85
CA LEU A 60 35.94 -21.09 26.59
C LEU A 60 36.86 -20.28 25.65
N LYS A 61 37.24 -20.88 24.52
CA LYS A 61 38.05 -20.27 23.46
C LYS A 61 37.40 -19.04 22.81
N THR A 62 36.08 -19.07 22.55
CA THR A 62 35.39 -17.91 21.94
C THR A 62 35.24 -16.77 22.93
N LEU A 63 34.99 -17.08 24.20
CA LEU A 63 34.90 -16.10 25.28
C LEU A 63 36.25 -15.39 25.48
N PHE A 64 37.34 -16.15 25.54
CA PHE A 64 38.69 -15.60 25.62
C PHE A 64 39.04 -14.73 24.40
N SER A 65 38.68 -15.17 23.19
CA SER A 65 38.90 -14.37 21.97
C SER A 65 38.15 -13.03 22.00
N ILE A 66 36.90 -13.00 22.48
CA ILE A 66 36.13 -11.76 22.58
C ILE A 66 36.74 -10.82 23.62
N LEU A 67 37.11 -11.33 24.80
CA LEU A 67 37.77 -10.52 25.84
C LEU A 67 39.11 -9.95 25.34
N LEU A 68 39.90 -10.76 24.63
CA LEU A 68 41.19 -10.33 24.08
C LEU A 68 41.02 -9.24 23.01
N VAL A 69 40.03 -9.37 22.12
CA VAL A 69 39.73 -8.32 21.12
C VAL A 69 39.29 -7.02 21.80
N ASN A 70 38.41 -7.08 22.80
CA ASN A 70 37.98 -5.88 23.54
C ASN A 70 39.16 -5.23 24.30
N PHE A 71 40.06 -6.04 24.86
CA PHE A 71 41.28 -5.54 25.51
C PHE A 71 42.21 -4.82 24.53
N ILE A 72 42.44 -5.41 23.35
CA ILE A 72 43.25 -4.79 22.29
C ILE A 72 42.60 -3.48 21.81
N LEU A 73 41.28 -3.47 21.61
CA LEU A 73 40.54 -2.28 21.20
C LEU A 73 40.65 -1.17 22.26
N TYR A 74 40.51 -1.50 23.54
CA TYR A 74 40.70 -0.53 24.61
C TYR A 74 42.13 0.02 24.63
N TYR A 75 43.15 -0.82 24.45
CA TYR A 75 44.52 -0.35 24.38
C TYR A 75 44.79 0.57 23.18
N LEU A 76 44.13 0.33 22.04
CA LEU A 76 44.31 1.12 20.82
C LEU A 76 43.55 2.45 20.83
N LEU A 77 42.32 2.46 21.35
CA LEU A 77 41.37 3.58 21.25
C LEU A 77 41.18 4.31 22.60
N GLY A 78 41.57 3.71 23.72
CA GLY A 78 41.41 4.28 25.06
C GLY A 78 39.95 4.63 25.39
N ASP A 79 39.75 5.85 25.88
CA ASP A 79 38.44 6.38 26.29
C ASP A 79 37.45 6.47 25.11
N TRP A 80 37.91 6.59 23.87
CA TRP A 80 37.05 6.61 22.68
C TRP A 80 36.32 5.28 22.49
N PHE A 81 37.00 4.17 22.78
CA PHE A 81 36.37 2.87 22.74
C PHE A 81 35.29 2.74 23.81
N ILE A 82 35.54 3.25 25.02
CA ILE A 82 34.52 3.27 26.08
C ILE A 82 33.32 4.11 25.65
N ALA A 83 33.51 5.24 24.96
CA ALA A 83 32.40 6.08 24.50
C ALA A 83 31.55 5.37 23.44
N ILE A 84 32.18 4.79 22.41
CA ILE A 84 31.48 4.01 21.39
C ILE A 84 30.77 2.81 22.04
N TRP A 85 31.41 2.16 23.01
CA TRP A 85 30.86 1.03 23.75
C TRP A 85 29.63 1.42 24.54
N ILE A 86 29.65 2.54 25.27
CA ILE A 86 28.49 3.05 26.03
C ILE A 86 27.36 3.43 25.08
N VAL A 87 27.63 4.09 23.96
CA VAL A 87 26.60 4.41 22.94
C VAL A 87 25.93 3.13 22.41
N LEU A 88 26.70 2.07 22.18
CA LEU A 88 26.18 0.76 21.78
C LEU A 88 25.34 0.14 22.90
N LEU A 89 25.81 0.17 24.15
CA LEU A 89 25.06 -0.34 25.30
C LEU A 89 23.74 0.39 25.53
N ILE A 90 23.70 1.72 25.33
CA ILE A 90 22.45 2.50 25.43
C ILE A 90 21.46 2.03 24.36
N GLY A 91 21.90 1.85 23.11
CA GLY A 91 21.02 1.33 22.06
C GLY A 91 20.52 -0.09 22.37
N LEU A 92 21.40 -0.97 22.85
CA LEU A 92 21.05 -2.36 23.15
C LEU A 92 20.07 -2.46 24.35
N THR A 93 20.28 -1.66 25.39
CA THR A 93 19.36 -1.56 26.54
C THR A 93 18.03 -0.89 26.15
N SER A 94 18.04 0.13 25.28
CA SER A 94 16.81 0.77 24.80
C SER A 94 15.97 -0.15 23.90
N GLY A 95 16.60 -0.97 23.05
CA GLY A 95 15.90 -2.00 22.27
C GLY A 95 15.22 -3.09 23.12
N SER A 96 15.59 -3.19 24.40
CA SER A 96 14.92 -4.04 25.39
C SER A 96 13.79 -3.35 26.17
N ALA A 97 13.58 -2.05 25.99
CA ALA A 97 12.54 -1.28 26.68
C ALA A 97 11.11 -1.51 26.13
N LEU A 98 10.95 -2.34 25.10
CA LEU A 98 9.64 -2.78 24.58
C LEU A 98 9.00 -3.89 25.44
N VAL A 99 9.65 -4.32 26.52
CA VAL A 99 9.12 -5.31 27.48
C VAL A 99 8.10 -4.65 28.42
N ASN A 100 7.06 -5.37 28.83
CA ASN A 100 6.01 -4.85 29.71
C ASN A 100 6.38 -4.94 31.20
N GLY A 101 5.89 -4.00 32.02
CA GLY A 101 5.97 -4.03 33.48
C GLY A 101 7.24 -3.41 34.09
N VAL A 102 7.61 -3.88 35.29
CA VAL A 102 8.75 -3.35 36.09
C VAL A 102 10.11 -3.57 35.42
N GLN A 103 10.23 -4.61 34.59
CA GLN A 103 11.43 -4.86 33.80
C GLN A 103 11.74 -3.69 32.85
N ARG A 104 10.71 -3.05 32.29
CA ARG A 104 10.86 -1.86 31.44
C ARG A 104 11.54 -0.72 32.18
N SER A 105 11.08 -0.43 33.40
CA SER A 105 11.66 0.64 34.21
C SER A 105 13.11 0.36 34.59
N LEU A 106 13.49 -0.90 34.81
CA LEU A 106 14.88 -1.25 35.13
C LEU A 106 15.82 -1.08 33.93
N TYR A 107 15.41 -1.48 32.72
CA TYR A 107 16.19 -1.20 31.51
C TYR A 107 16.23 0.29 31.16
N ALA A 108 15.12 1.01 31.35
CA ALA A 108 15.09 2.45 31.18
C ALA A 108 16.03 3.15 32.18
N LEU A 109 16.03 2.73 33.44
CA LEU A 109 16.97 3.21 34.45
C LEU A 109 18.42 2.93 34.05
N ALA A 110 18.73 1.74 33.55
CA ALA A 110 20.05 1.39 33.04
C ALA A 110 20.50 2.28 31.88
N ALA A 111 19.61 2.53 30.91
CA ALA A 111 19.86 3.43 29.80
C ALA A 111 20.12 4.87 30.28
N VAL A 112 19.36 5.34 31.27
CA VAL A 112 19.55 6.66 31.90
C VAL A 112 20.89 6.74 32.62
N ILE A 113 21.30 5.71 33.37
CA ILE A 113 22.61 5.65 34.04
C ILE A 113 23.73 5.77 33.00
N LEU A 114 23.69 4.97 31.94
CA LEU A 114 24.68 4.99 30.85
C LEU A 114 24.70 6.35 30.15
N PHE A 115 23.53 6.95 29.89
CA PHE A 115 23.41 8.27 29.28
C PHE A 115 24.01 9.38 30.16
N LEU A 116 23.78 9.32 31.47
CA LEU A 116 24.37 10.26 32.42
C LEU A 116 25.88 10.08 32.55
N GLN A 117 26.38 8.84 32.57
CA GLN A 117 27.82 8.58 32.54
C GLN A 117 28.47 9.14 31.27
N LEU A 118 27.87 8.88 30.11
CA LEU A 118 28.36 9.38 28.84
C LEU A 118 28.36 10.92 28.79
N SER A 119 27.26 11.57 29.19
CA SER A 119 27.12 13.03 29.13
C SER A 119 27.92 13.77 30.20
N LEU A 120 27.93 13.33 31.45
CA LEU A 120 28.49 14.11 32.55
C LEU A 120 29.94 13.74 32.89
N THR A 121 30.39 12.53 32.57
CA THR A 121 31.75 12.07 32.94
C THR A 121 32.65 11.84 31.74
N LEU A 122 32.22 10.99 30.79
CA LEU A 122 33.11 10.55 29.72
C LEU A 122 33.29 11.58 28.60
N THR A 123 32.22 12.21 28.13
CA THR A 123 32.31 13.23 27.06
C THR A 123 33.15 14.43 27.47
N PRO A 124 32.96 15.02 28.67
CA PRO A 124 33.81 16.13 29.13
C PRO A 124 35.28 15.73 29.26
N ARG A 125 35.55 14.52 29.75
CA ARG A 125 36.92 13.97 29.87
C ARG A 125 37.58 13.79 28.52
N LEU A 126 36.88 13.22 27.54
CA LEU A 126 37.40 12.99 26.18
C LEU A 126 37.84 14.27 25.48
N PHE A 127 37.07 15.34 25.65
CA PHE A 127 37.30 16.62 24.99
C PHE A 127 37.94 17.68 25.90
N HIS A 128 38.38 17.29 27.11
CA HIS A 128 39.01 18.17 28.10
C HIS A 128 38.17 19.42 28.43
N LEU A 129 36.84 19.25 28.53
CA LEU A 129 35.89 20.33 28.76
C LEU A 129 35.65 20.54 30.26
N GLN A 130 35.70 21.79 30.71
CA GLN A 130 35.32 22.18 32.07
C GLN A 130 33.80 22.10 32.22
N THR A 131 33.32 21.31 33.18
CA THR A 131 31.88 21.04 33.30
C THR A 131 31.31 21.25 34.68
N LEU A 132 31.85 20.58 35.70
CA LEU A 132 31.21 20.49 37.01
C LEU A 132 32.15 20.95 38.12
N ASP A 133 31.57 21.61 39.12
CA ASP A 133 32.24 21.86 40.39
C ASP A 133 32.48 20.52 41.13
N ALA A 134 33.57 20.43 41.88
CA ALA A 134 34.02 19.19 42.54
C ALA A 134 32.97 18.63 43.52
N GLN A 135 32.11 19.48 44.08
CA GLN A 135 31.01 19.04 44.96
C GLN A 135 29.88 18.35 44.17
N LEU A 136 29.52 18.90 43.01
CA LEU A 136 28.49 18.33 42.14
C LEU A 136 28.93 16.99 41.55
N GLU A 137 30.20 16.88 41.17
CA GLU A 137 30.79 15.64 40.66
C GLU A 137 30.68 14.50 41.69
N LYS A 138 31.01 14.76 42.97
CA LYS A 138 30.83 13.79 44.06
C LYS A 138 29.37 13.41 44.26
N PHE A 139 28.45 14.37 44.20
CA PHE A 139 27.02 14.10 44.34
C PHE A 139 26.50 13.20 43.20
N ILE A 140 26.89 13.50 41.96
CA ILE A 140 26.54 12.68 40.78
C ILE A 140 27.11 11.26 40.92
N PHE A 141 28.35 11.12 41.40
CA PHE A 141 28.99 9.82 41.61
C PHE A 141 28.18 8.93 42.57
N TYR A 142 27.81 9.45 43.75
CA TYR A 142 27.05 8.68 44.74
C TYR A 142 25.61 8.41 44.29
N SER A 143 24.99 9.35 43.57
CA SER A 143 23.65 9.16 43.00
C SER A 143 23.62 8.03 41.97
N LEU A 144 24.56 8.03 41.01
CA LEU A 144 24.70 6.96 40.02
C LEU A 144 25.05 5.61 40.65
N MET A 145 25.90 5.60 41.69
CA MET A 145 26.21 4.41 42.45
C MET A 145 24.95 3.83 43.11
N GLY A 146 24.14 4.66 43.77
CA GLY A 146 22.86 4.27 44.36
C GLY A 146 21.90 3.70 43.33
N ALA A 147 21.81 4.31 42.15
CA ALA A 147 20.98 3.82 41.05
C ALA A 147 21.42 2.43 40.55
N CYS A 148 22.73 2.16 40.48
CA CYS A 148 23.25 0.83 40.15
C CYS A 148 22.86 -0.21 41.21
N ILE A 149 22.95 0.13 42.49
CA ILE A 149 22.59 -0.75 43.61
C ILE A 149 21.08 -1.10 43.57
N ILE A 150 20.22 -0.15 43.23
CA ILE A 150 18.78 -0.38 43.08
C ILE A 150 18.50 -1.47 42.02
N ILE A 151 19.23 -1.46 40.90
CA ILE A 151 19.11 -2.49 39.87
C ILE A 151 19.57 -3.85 40.38
N ILE A 152 20.68 -3.90 41.13
CA ILE A 152 21.23 -5.14 41.70
C ILE A 152 20.26 -5.78 42.71
N LEU A 153 19.57 -4.96 43.52
CA LEU A 153 18.64 -5.42 44.55
C LEU A 153 17.32 -5.99 44.00
N TRP A 154 17.12 -6.00 42.68
CA TRP A 154 15.91 -6.52 42.05
C TRP A 154 16.14 -7.89 41.37
N PRO A 155 16.12 -9.02 42.12
CA PRO A 155 16.41 -10.34 41.58
C PRO A 155 15.20 -10.90 40.82
N ASP A 156 15.04 -10.51 39.56
CA ASP A 156 14.08 -11.17 38.67
C ASP A 156 14.76 -12.29 37.85
N ARG A 157 14.03 -13.39 37.65
CA ARG A 157 14.53 -14.56 36.90
C ARG A 157 14.35 -14.33 35.41
N LYS A 158 15.37 -14.65 34.59
CA LYS A 158 15.30 -14.60 33.11
C LYS A 158 14.04 -15.33 32.60
N LYS A 159 13.01 -14.60 32.17
CA LYS A 159 11.83 -15.12 31.46
C LYS A 159 11.90 -14.92 29.93
N ARG A 160 13.04 -14.44 29.43
CA ARG A 160 13.09 -13.76 28.13
C ARG A 160 13.10 -14.74 26.95
N LEU A 161 11.99 -14.77 26.21
CA LEU A 161 11.85 -15.24 24.82
C LEU A 161 11.78 -14.07 23.81
N ILE A 162 11.95 -12.83 24.28
CA ILE A 162 11.72 -11.61 23.49
C ILE A 162 12.99 -11.28 22.70
N LYS A 163 12.90 -11.34 21.37
CA LYS A 163 13.93 -10.92 20.42
C LYS A 163 14.28 -9.44 20.66
N ILE A 164 15.58 -9.14 20.75
CA ILE A 164 16.04 -7.75 20.72
C ILE A 164 15.78 -7.19 19.32
N ASP A 165 15.17 -6.02 19.23
CA ASP A 165 15.07 -5.28 17.98
C ASP A 165 16.41 -4.57 17.70
N TYR A 166 17.29 -5.27 16.96
CA TYR A 166 18.60 -4.76 16.60
C TYR A 166 18.53 -3.50 15.73
N LEU A 167 17.49 -3.34 14.91
CA LEU A 167 17.33 -2.16 14.05
C LEU A 167 17.01 -0.94 14.91
N HIS A 168 16.09 -1.09 15.86
CA HIS A 168 15.77 -0.02 16.80
C HIS A 168 16.98 0.35 17.68
N SER A 169 17.70 -0.65 18.20
CA SER A 169 18.95 -0.43 18.94
C SER A 169 19.99 0.34 18.12
N LEU A 170 20.17 -0.03 16.85
CA LEU A 170 21.13 0.62 15.96
C LEU A 170 20.73 2.07 15.63
N LEU A 171 19.45 2.33 15.36
CA LEU A 171 18.95 3.68 15.13
C LEU A 171 19.15 4.58 16.37
N ILE A 172 18.89 4.06 17.57
CA ILE A 172 19.11 4.82 18.81
C ILE A 172 20.59 5.08 19.05
N SER A 173 21.45 4.08 18.89
CA SER A 173 22.90 4.26 19.03
C SER A 173 23.44 5.27 18.01
N PHE A 174 23.02 5.19 16.75
CA PHE A 174 23.44 6.16 15.72
C PHE A 174 22.92 7.57 16.02
N GLY A 175 21.65 7.69 16.42
CA GLY A 175 21.05 8.96 16.82
C GLY A 175 21.76 9.59 18.01
N LEU A 176 22.10 8.79 19.04
CA LEU A 176 22.88 9.26 20.19
C LEU A 176 24.29 9.65 19.79
N PHE A 177 24.98 8.85 18.98
CA PHE A 177 26.32 9.19 18.49
C PHE A 177 26.30 10.54 17.76
N SER A 178 25.37 10.71 16.81
CA SER A 178 25.18 11.98 16.10
C SER A 178 24.89 13.12 17.05
N PHE A 179 24.01 12.92 18.03
CA PHE A 179 23.65 13.92 19.04
C PHE A 179 24.86 14.39 19.85
N TYR A 180 25.68 13.47 20.37
CA TYR A 180 26.88 13.83 21.15
C TYR A 180 27.92 14.54 20.30
N ILE A 181 28.19 14.04 19.08
CA ILE A 181 29.12 14.70 18.16
C ILE A 181 28.64 16.12 17.84
N THR A 182 27.35 16.31 17.54
CA THR A 182 26.78 17.64 17.31
C THR A 182 26.90 18.53 18.55
N SER A 183 26.61 18.01 19.75
CA SER A 183 26.72 18.78 21.01
C SER A 183 28.14 19.26 21.26
N VAL A 184 29.13 18.39 21.04
CA VAL A 184 30.54 18.73 21.19
C VAL A 184 30.98 19.72 20.13
N LEU A 185 30.57 19.52 18.87
CA LEU A 185 30.90 20.40 17.77
C LEU A 185 30.37 21.83 18.02
N ILE A 186 29.12 21.96 18.46
CA ILE A 186 28.55 23.27 18.85
C ILE A 186 29.34 23.91 19.99
N SER A 187 29.78 23.10 20.97
CA SER A 187 30.61 23.60 22.07
C SER A 187 31.92 24.20 21.59
N PHE A 188 32.60 23.56 20.64
CA PHE A 188 33.86 24.04 20.08
C PHE A 188 33.66 25.20 19.09
N THR A 189 32.59 25.23 18.30
CA THR A 189 32.39 26.30 17.31
C THR A 189 31.85 27.58 17.93
N SER A 190 31.13 27.49 19.04
CA SER A 190 30.45 28.63 19.66
C SER A 190 31.06 29.07 20.98
N ASP A 191 32.18 28.46 21.42
CA ASP A 191 32.90 28.76 22.67
C ASP A 191 31.98 28.85 23.91
N ILE A 192 30.92 28.03 23.94
CA ILE A 192 29.99 27.93 25.07
C ILE A 192 30.28 26.68 25.89
N ASN A 193 29.96 26.75 27.19
CA ASN A 193 30.08 25.60 28.10
C ASN A 193 29.35 24.37 27.54
N TYR A 194 30.00 23.21 27.62
CA TYR A 194 29.49 21.94 27.10
C TYR A 194 28.04 21.64 27.49
N LEU A 195 27.69 21.82 28.77
CA LEU A 195 26.33 21.56 29.26
C LEU A 195 25.28 22.47 28.60
N LYS A 196 25.65 23.70 28.24
CA LYS A 196 24.76 24.61 27.49
C LYS A 196 24.59 24.10 26.05
N SER A 197 25.67 23.71 25.38
CA SER A 197 25.63 23.14 24.01
C SER A 197 24.79 21.85 23.95
N PHE A 198 24.91 21.02 24.97
CA PHE A 198 24.13 19.80 25.14
C PHE A 198 22.63 20.08 25.28
N LEU A 199 22.27 21.10 26.07
CA LEU A 199 20.88 21.53 26.20
C LEU A 199 20.36 22.12 24.89
N VAL A 200 21.15 22.97 24.22
CA VAL A 200 20.79 23.57 22.93
C VAL A 200 20.56 22.52 21.86
N THR A 201 21.42 21.50 21.76
CA THR A 201 21.23 20.38 20.81
C THR A 201 19.98 19.57 21.13
N ALA A 202 19.72 19.28 22.41
CA ALA A 202 18.53 18.54 22.82
C ALA A 202 17.25 19.31 22.49
N LEU A 203 17.23 20.62 22.78
CA LEU A 203 16.13 21.52 22.40
C LEU A 203 15.97 21.62 20.89
N SER A 204 17.07 21.70 20.14
CA SER A 204 17.04 21.78 18.67
C SER A 204 16.43 20.52 18.05
N ILE A 205 16.85 19.33 18.49
CA ILE A 205 16.27 18.05 18.05
C ILE A 205 14.80 17.94 18.48
N GLY A 206 14.48 18.34 19.72
CA GLY A 206 13.10 18.35 20.21
C GLY A 206 12.20 19.28 19.39
N ALA A 207 12.66 20.50 19.11
CA ALA A 207 11.98 21.46 18.26
C ALA A 207 11.83 20.92 16.83
N PHE A 208 12.86 20.28 16.28
CA PHE A 208 12.81 19.63 14.99
C PHE A 208 11.75 18.52 14.93
N PHE A 209 11.68 17.65 15.94
CA PHE A 209 10.63 16.63 16.02
C PHE A 209 9.23 17.23 16.17
N ILE A 210 9.08 18.31 16.94
CA ILE A 210 7.82 19.03 17.06
C ILE A 210 7.43 19.64 15.72
N LEU A 211 8.38 20.28 15.01
CA LEU A 211 8.16 20.81 13.66
C LEU A 211 7.74 19.71 12.70
N ILE A 212 8.46 18.58 12.67
CA ILE A 212 8.07 17.41 11.86
C ILE A 212 6.68 16.92 12.24
N SER A 213 6.37 16.79 13.53
CA SER A 213 5.07 16.31 14.00
C SER A 213 3.94 17.26 13.60
N ILE A 214 4.16 18.57 13.67
CA ILE A 214 3.23 19.60 13.22
C ILE A 214 3.04 19.53 11.70
N ILE A 215 4.11 19.33 10.94
CA ILE A 215 4.08 19.20 9.48
C ILE A 215 3.39 17.88 9.06
N TRP A 216 3.51 16.82 9.88
CA TRP A 216 2.96 15.50 9.58
C TRP A 216 1.45 15.41 9.83
N LEU A 217 0.95 16.00 10.92
CA LEU A 217 -0.47 15.98 11.24
C LEU A 217 -1.22 17.08 10.47
N PRO A 218 -2.38 16.77 9.86
CA PRO A 218 -3.22 17.79 9.27
C PRO A 218 -3.78 18.68 10.39
N ARG A 219 -3.23 19.88 10.54
CA ARG A 219 -3.70 20.91 11.47
C ARG A 219 -4.10 22.15 10.67
N CYS A 220 -5.18 22.79 11.09
CA CYS A 220 -5.67 24.05 10.50
C CYS A 220 -5.97 23.99 8.99
N GLY A 221 -6.52 22.87 8.50
CA GLY A 221 -6.91 22.75 7.09
C GLY A 221 -5.75 22.63 6.08
N ILE A 222 -4.49 22.62 6.55
CA ILE A 222 -3.32 22.33 5.72
C ILE A 222 -3.17 20.81 5.62
N THR A 223 -3.10 20.29 4.40
CA THR A 223 -2.83 18.87 4.10
C THR A 223 -1.46 18.49 4.67
N GLY A 224 -1.42 17.64 5.68
CA GLY A 224 -0.15 17.19 6.27
C GLY A 224 0.67 16.37 5.26
N LEU A 225 1.98 16.27 5.46
CA LEU A 225 2.84 15.41 4.64
C LEU A 225 2.34 13.94 4.61
N GLY A 226 1.68 13.47 5.67
CA GLY A 226 1.05 12.15 5.70
C GLY A 226 -0.04 11.96 4.63
N GLN A 227 -0.80 13.01 4.31
CA GLN A 227 -1.82 12.96 3.26
C GLN A 227 -1.19 13.05 1.86
N ILE A 228 -0.09 13.80 1.70
CA ILE A 228 0.70 13.84 0.46
C ILE A 228 1.37 12.48 0.21
N TRP A 229 1.78 11.77 1.28
CA TRP A 229 2.29 10.39 1.22
C TRP A 229 1.19 9.38 0.85
N GLU A 230 0.02 9.46 1.48
CA GLU A 230 -1.16 8.65 1.11
C GLU A 230 -1.57 8.90 -0.35
N GLN A 231 -1.48 10.15 -0.81
CA GLN A 231 -1.75 10.55 -2.19
C GLN A 231 -0.67 10.03 -3.16
N HIS A 232 0.60 10.02 -2.79
CA HIS A 232 1.66 9.44 -3.61
C HIS A 232 1.53 7.92 -3.72
N ILE A 233 1.12 7.25 -2.64
CA ILE A 233 0.78 5.81 -2.64
C ILE A 233 -0.41 5.51 -3.55
N LEU A 234 -1.44 6.36 -3.57
CA LEU A 234 -2.63 6.19 -4.42
C LEU A 234 -2.37 6.52 -5.90
N ASN A 235 -1.28 7.21 -6.22
CA ASN A 235 -0.97 7.74 -7.55
C ASN A 235 0.19 7.03 -8.27
N ILE A 236 0.51 5.78 -7.92
CA ILE A 236 1.23 4.88 -8.85
C ILE A 236 0.18 4.38 -9.87
N GLY A 237 -0.12 5.27 -10.82
CA GLY A 237 -1.34 5.41 -11.63
C GLY A 237 -1.73 4.30 -12.61
N ASN A 238 -1.15 3.11 -12.59
CA ASN A 238 -1.48 2.07 -13.57
C ASN A 238 -2.94 1.55 -13.49
N PRO A 239 -3.50 1.22 -12.29
CA PRO A 239 -4.75 0.48 -12.23
C PRO A 239 -6.01 1.29 -12.57
N PHE A 240 -6.09 2.56 -12.12
CA PHE A 240 -7.23 3.42 -12.42
C PHE A 240 -7.30 3.77 -13.91
N GLU A 241 -6.17 4.18 -14.49
CA GLU A 241 -6.10 4.52 -15.92
C GLU A 241 -6.40 3.29 -16.79
N THR A 242 -5.89 2.12 -16.39
CA THR A 242 -6.23 0.85 -17.04
C THR A 242 -7.72 0.56 -16.95
N TRP A 243 -8.35 0.80 -15.80
CA TRP A 243 -9.79 0.61 -15.64
C TRP A 243 -10.61 1.53 -16.56
N VAL A 244 -10.30 2.83 -16.60
CA VAL A 244 -11.00 3.79 -17.48
C VAL A 244 -10.81 3.41 -18.94
N LYS A 245 -9.58 3.08 -19.34
CA LYS A 245 -9.25 2.63 -20.70
C LYS A 245 -10.04 1.38 -21.07
N ASN A 246 -10.05 0.36 -20.21
CA ASN A 246 -10.78 -0.88 -20.50
C ASN A 246 -12.30 -0.65 -20.54
N THR A 247 -12.84 0.18 -19.64
CA THR A 247 -14.27 0.52 -19.62
C THR A 247 -14.69 1.26 -20.89
N SER A 248 -13.88 2.20 -21.38
CA SER A 248 -14.13 2.88 -22.66
C SER A 248 -13.96 1.98 -23.89
N LEU A 249 -13.07 0.97 -23.85
CA LEU A 249 -12.99 -0.03 -24.92
C LEU A 249 -14.22 -0.94 -24.94
N LEU A 250 -14.75 -1.30 -23.76
CA LEU A 250 -16.03 -2.01 -23.66
C LEU A 250 -17.17 -1.15 -24.22
N ASP A 251 -17.11 0.16 -24.01
CA ASP A 251 -18.08 1.09 -24.55
C ASP A 251 -18.08 1.07 -26.10
N GLN A 252 -16.92 1.02 -26.75
CA GLN A 252 -16.84 1.00 -28.22
C GLN A 252 -17.47 -0.24 -28.89
N ASN A 253 -17.78 -1.30 -28.15
CA ASN A 253 -18.38 -2.51 -28.70
C ASN A 253 -19.91 -2.39 -28.80
N GLU A 254 -20.41 -2.07 -29.99
CA GLU A 254 -21.85 -1.87 -30.28
C GLU A 254 -22.78 -3.06 -29.98
N LYS A 255 -22.23 -4.23 -29.66
CA LYS A 255 -23.00 -5.48 -29.46
C LYS A 255 -23.24 -5.82 -28.00
N ILE A 256 -22.67 -5.06 -27.07
CA ILE A 256 -22.77 -5.33 -25.63
C ILE A 256 -24.09 -4.78 -25.09
N THR A 257 -24.79 -5.58 -24.26
CA THR A 257 -26.00 -5.15 -23.55
C THR A 257 -25.64 -4.27 -22.34
N PRO A 258 -26.51 -3.34 -21.89
CA PRO A 258 -26.20 -2.42 -20.79
C PRO A 258 -25.83 -3.14 -19.49
N ASP A 259 -26.54 -4.23 -19.19
CA ASP A 259 -26.31 -5.04 -18.00
C ASP A 259 -24.94 -5.74 -18.04
N LEU A 260 -24.54 -6.23 -19.22
CA LEU A 260 -23.24 -6.88 -19.41
C LEU A 260 -22.10 -5.85 -19.42
N PHE A 261 -22.35 -4.63 -19.90
CA PHE A 261 -21.43 -3.52 -19.77
C PHE A 261 -21.21 -3.15 -18.30
N LEU A 262 -22.29 -2.99 -17.53
CA LEU A 262 -22.23 -2.67 -16.10
C LEU A 262 -21.49 -3.75 -15.33
N HIS A 263 -21.84 -5.02 -15.56
CA HIS A 263 -21.18 -6.15 -14.92
C HIS A 263 -19.68 -6.18 -15.20
N ASN A 264 -19.26 -6.11 -16.47
CA ASN A 264 -17.83 -6.12 -16.83
C ASN A 264 -17.06 -4.90 -16.30
N SER A 265 -17.70 -3.73 -16.27
CA SER A 265 -17.09 -2.51 -15.76
C SER A 265 -16.90 -2.57 -14.25
N ILE A 266 -17.87 -3.13 -13.52
CA ILE A 266 -17.80 -3.36 -12.07
C ILE A 266 -16.78 -4.46 -11.75
N GLU A 267 -16.74 -5.55 -12.52
CA GLU A 267 -15.74 -6.62 -12.38
C GLU A 267 -14.32 -6.05 -12.48
N HIS A 268 -14.03 -5.23 -13.49
CA HIS A 268 -12.74 -4.55 -13.61
C HIS A 268 -12.50 -3.52 -12.49
N LEU A 269 -13.54 -2.92 -11.92
CA LEU A 269 -13.43 -1.97 -10.82
C LEU A 269 -13.04 -2.70 -9.52
N ILE A 270 -13.60 -3.89 -9.29
CA ILE A 270 -13.26 -4.78 -8.17
C ILE A 270 -11.82 -5.31 -8.29
N MET A 271 -11.25 -5.38 -9.50
CA MET A 271 -9.82 -5.69 -9.67
C MET A 271 -8.88 -4.65 -9.06
N LEU A 272 -9.36 -3.44 -8.74
CA LEU A 272 -8.58 -2.46 -8.00
C LEU A 272 -8.38 -2.96 -6.56
N SER A 273 -7.11 -3.12 -6.15
CA SER A 273 -6.70 -3.78 -4.90
C SER A 273 -7.30 -3.21 -3.59
N TRP A 274 -7.86 -2.01 -3.62
CA TRP A 274 -8.45 -1.35 -2.46
C TRP A 274 -9.98 -1.48 -2.39
N ILE A 275 -10.64 -2.09 -3.39
CA ILE A 275 -12.10 -2.17 -3.53
C ILE A 275 -12.58 -3.59 -3.26
N SER A 276 -13.51 -3.74 -2.33
CA SER A 276 -14.04 -5.03 -1.88
C SER A 276 -15.35 -5.41 -2.56
N GLY A 277 -16.15 -4.40 -2.93
CA GLY A 277 -17.44 -4.64 -3.53
C GLY A 277 -18.18 -3.36 -3.82
N ILE A 278 -19.16 -3.46 -4.69
CA ILE A 278 -20.05 -2.38 -5.08
C ILE A 278 -21.47 -2.92 -4.94
N GLU A 279 -22.25 -2.29 -4.08
CA GLU A 279 -23.69 -2.50 -4.04
C GLU A 279 -24.33 -1.47 -4.94
N TRP A 280 -24.91 -1.94 -6.05
CA TRP A 280 -25.70 -1.15 -6.96
C TRP A 280 -27.18 -1.31 -6.58
N SER A 281 -27.89 -0.19 -6.52
CA SER A 281 -29.33 -0.21 -6.26
C SER A 281 -30.05 0.73 -7.21
N GLU A 282 -30.96 0.14 -7.98
CA GLU A 282 -31.77 0.79 -9.01
C GLU A 282 -33.21 0.31 -8.84
N ASN A 283 -34.16 1.23 -8.67
CA ASN A 283 -35.60 0.93 -8.53
C ASN A 283 -35.91 -0.24 -7.58
N ASP A 284 -35.37 -0.19 -6.37
CA ASP A 284 -35.55 -1.16 -5.26
C ASP A 284 -34.88 -2.54 -5.48
N ALA A 285 -34.30 -2.81 -6.66
CA ALA A 285 -33.45 -3.96 -6.89
C ALA A 285 -32.03 -3.66 -6.40
N LYS A 286 -31.55 -4.45 -5.43
CA LYS A 286 -30.18 -4.36 -4.90
C LYS A 286 -29.33 -5.49 -5.45
N THR A 287 -28.31 -5.16 -6.22
CA THR A 287 -27.30 -6.11 -6.71
C THR A 287 -26.00 -5.84 -5.99
N LEU A 288 -25.48 -6.86 -5.30
CA LEU A 288 -24.18 -6.79 -4.65
C LEU A 288 -23.17 -7.49 -5.55
N TYR A 289 -22.16 -6.73 -5.96
CA TYR A 289 -20.98 -7.25 -6.64
C TYR A 289 -19.82 -7.25 -5.65
N GLY A 290 -19.24 -8.43 -5.37
CA GLY A 290 -18.19 -8.59 -4.36
C GLY A 290 -18.71 -8.71 -2.92
N GLU A 291 -17.92 -8.25 -1.95
CA GLU A 291 -18.18 -8.43 -0.52
C GLU A 291 -18.48 -7.11 0.20
N LYS A 292 -19.38 -7.13 1.20
CA LYS A 292 -19.68 -5.97 2.04
C LYS A 292 -18.65 -5.81 3.15
N THR A 293 -18.11 -4.61 3.29
CA THR A 293 -17.20 -4.26 4.37
C THR A 293 -17.77 -3.17 5.27
N LYS A 294 -17.12 -2.94 6.41
CA LYS A 294 -17.49 -1.87 7.34
C LYS A 294 -17.17 -0.47 6.77
N TYR A 295 -16.14 -0.37 5.92
CA TYR A 295 -15.66 0.89 5.35
C TYR A 295 -16.31 1.12 4.00
N HIS A 296 -17.40 1.88 4.01
CA HIS A 296 -18.17 2.15 2.82
C HIS A 296 -18.31 3.65 2.57
N THR A 297 -18.47 4.00 1.30
CA THR A 297 -18.89 5.33 0.88
C THR A 297 -20.10 5.16 -0.02
N THR A 298 -21.18 5.84 0.34
CA THR A 298 -22.41 5.87 -0.43
C THR A 298 -22.40 7.05 -1.41
N PHE A 299 -22.70 6.77 -2.67
CA PHE A 299 -22.90 7.75 -3.71
C PHE A 299 -24.33 7.64 -4.22
N CYS A 300 -25.05 8.75 -4.22
CA CYS A 300 -26.43 8.81 -4.70
C CYS A 300 -26.49 9.76 -5.89
N SER A 301 -27.02 9.30 -7.02
CA SER A 301 -27.22 10.13 -8.22
C SER A 301 -28.55 9.79 -8.86
N ASN A 302 -29.48 10.74 -8.84
CA ASN A 302 -30.86 10.61 -9.31
C ASN A 302 -31.53 9.35 -8.73
N ASP A 303 -31.80 8.35 -9.57
CA ASP A 303 -32.54 7.12 -9.25
C ASP A 303 -31.63 5.92 -8.94
N VAL A 304 -30.30 6.13 -8.96
CA VAL A 304 -29.30 5.09 -8.68
C VAL A 304 -28.55 5.43 -7.40
N THR A 305 -28.60 4.50 -6.45
CA THR A 305 -27.77 4.55 -5.24
C THR A 305 -26.69 3.47 -5.32
N MET A 306 -25.44 3.86 -5.10
CA MET A 306 -24.32 2.93 -5.07
C MET A 306 -23.57 3.04 -3.76
N SER A 307 -23.15 1.91 -3.22
CA SER A 307 -22.26 1.86 -2.06
C SER A 307 -20.99 1.13 -2.44
N LEU A 308 -19.85 1.84 -2.43
CA LEU A 308 -18.54 1.23 -2.62
C LEU A 308 -17.98 0.83 -1.26
N TYR A 309 -17.67 -0.45 -1.14
CA TYR A 309 -17.04 -1.06 0.01
C TYR A 309 -15.54 -1.18 -0.26
N SER A 310 -14.71 -0.67 0.65
CA SER A 310 -13.25 -0.82 0.58
C SER A 310 -12.75 -1.77 1.65
N HIS A 311 -11.64 -2.44 1.35
CA HIS A 311 -10.91 -3.23 2.33
C HIS A 311 -10.24 -2.36 3.42
N ILE A 312 -10.06 -1.05 3.20
CA ILE A 312 -9.25 -0.14 4.03
C ILE A 312 -10.10 1.05 4.54
N PRO A 313 -9.85 1.59 5.76
CA PRO A 313 -10.46 2.83 6.19
C PRO A 313 -10.16 3.95 5.20
N MET A 314 -11.21 4.46 4.57
CA MET A 314 -11.06 5.51 3.58
C MET A 314 -10.75 6.84 4.29
N GLY A 315 -9.49 7.27 4.19
CA GLY A 315 -9.11 8.65 4.45
C GLY A 315 -9.88 9.62 3.54
N SER A 316 -9.83 10.92 3.80
CA SER A 316 -10.53 11.93 3.01
C SER A 316 -10.22 11.84 1.51
N ALA A 317 -8.96 11.58 1.16
CA ALA A 317 -8.52 11.41 -0.23
C ALA A 317 -9.13 10.16 -0.90
N LEU A 318 -9.15 9.02 -0.21
CA LEU A 318 -9.68 7.78 -0.77
C LEU A 318 -11.20 7.84 -0.97
N LYS A 319 -11.92 8.55 -0.10
CA LYS A 319 -13.36 8.78 -0.25
C LYS A 319 -13.69 9.59 -1.51
N ILE A 320 -12.93 10.65 -1.78
CA ILE A 320 -13.12 11.48 -2.98
C ILE A 320 -12.81 10.65 -4.24
N HIS A 321 -11.73 9.85 -4.21
CA HIS A 321 -11.39 8.97 -5.32
C HIS A 321 -12.49 7.92 -5.57
N ALA A 322 -13.05 7.32 -4.52
CA ALA A 322 -14.16 6.37 -4.62
C ALA A 322 -15.40 7.02 -5.25
N ASN A 323 -15.75 8.24 -4.84
CA ASN A 323 -16.89 8.96 -5.43
C ASN A 323 -16.69 9.26 -6.92
N LEU A 324 -15.47 9.61 -7.35
CA LEU A 324 -15.19 9.87 -8.76
C LEU A 324 -15.32 8.61 -9.62
N LEU A 325 -14.80 7.47 -9.14
CA LEU A 325 -14.94 6.17 -9.80
C LEU A 325 -16.41 5.80 -10.01
N LEU A 326 -17.18 5.92 -8.93
CA LEU A 326 -18.62 5.67 -8.92
C LEU A 326 -19.36 6.59 -9.91
N HIS A 327 -19.02 7.88 -9.93
CA HIS A 327 -19.64 8.83 -10.86
C HIS A 327 -19.36 8.48 -12.34
N LEU A 328 -18.11 8.14 -12.67
CA LEU A 328 -17.74 7.73 -14.02
C LEU A 328 -18.46 6.45 -14.45
N LEU A 329 -18.57 5.47 -13.55
CA LEU A 329 -19.28 4.23 -13.83
C LEU A 329 -20.76 4.48 -14.19
N ILE A 330 -21.47 5.30 -13.39
CA ILE A 330 -22.86 5.69 -13.70
C ILE A 330 -22.95 6.40 -15.05
N TYR A 331 -22.02 7.32 -15.31
CA TYR A 331 -22.04 8.11 -16.55
C TYR A 331 -21.92 7.20 -17.78
N PHE A 332 -20.97 6.26 -17.80
CA PHE A 332 -20.83 5.34 -18.92
C PHE A 332 -22.04 4.41 -19.07
N TYR A 333 -22.57 3.88 -17.95
CA TYR A 333 -23.75 3.04 -17.98
C TYR A 333 -24.97 3.76 -18.57
N THR A 334 -25.28 4.95 -18.07
CA THR A 334 -26.43 5.75 -18.56
C THR A 334 -26.25 6.16 -20.02
N SER A 335 -25.02 6.48 -20.44
CA SER A 335 -24.68 6.72 -21.84
C SER A 335 -25.00 5.50 -22.71
N LYS A 336 -24.67 4.29 -22.25
CA LYS A 336 -24.97 3.05 -22.97
C LYS A 336 -26.44 2.72 -23.09
N VAL A 337 -27.20 2.88 -22.01
CA VAL A 337 -28.66 2.73 -22.07
C VAL A 337 -29.25 3.70 -23.10
N ARG A 338 -28.79 4.96 -23.09
CA ARG A 338 -29.23 5.97 -24.04
C ARG A 338 -28.87 5.64 -25.49
N GLU A 339 -27.67 5.15 -25.75
CA GLU A 339 -27.27 4.75 -27.10
C GLU A 339 -28.15 3.63 -27.66
N ILE A 340 -28.40 2.58 -26.87
CA ILE A 340 -29.20 1.43 -27.30
C ILE A 340 -30.66 1.82 -27.53
N THR A 341 -31.23 2.63 -26.64
CA THR A 341 -32.61 3.13 -26.82
C THR A 341 -32.77 3.94 -28.11
N LEU A 342 -31.81 4.83 -28.42
CA LEU A 342 -31.79 5.58 -29.68
C LEU A 342 -31.66 4.66 -30.90
N LYS A 343 -30.79 3.65 -30.84
CA LYS A 343 -30.60 2.66 -31.92
C LYS A 343 -31.88 1.86 -32.18
N ASN A 344 -32.54 1.39 -31.12
CA ASN A 344 -33.79 0.65 -31.23
C ASN A 344 -34.93 1.52 -31.79
N GLN A 345 -35.04 2.77 -31.35
CA GLN A 345 -36.02 3.72 -31.90
C GLN A 345 -35.78 3.99 -33.38
N ALA A 346 -34.53 4.23 -33.79
CA ALA A 346 -34.17 4.42 -35.19
C ALA A 346 -34.48 3.18 -36.03
N HIS A 347 -34.18 1.98 -35.52
CA HIS A 347 -34.48 0.72 -36.19
C HIS A 347 -35.99 0.50 -36.36
N MET A 348 -36.78 0.67 -35.29
CA MET A 348 -38.24 0.56 -35.36
C MET A 348 -38.84 1.56 -36.35
N LYS A 349 -38.38 2.81 -36.32
CA LYS A 349 -38.80 3.82 -37.29
C LYS A 349 -38.50 3.39 -38.74
N ALA A 350 -37.31 2.86 -39.01
CA ALA A 350 -36.93 2.36 -40.32
C ALA A 350 -37.78 1.14 -40.76
N VAL A 351 -38.13 0.23 -39.84
CA VAL A 351 -39.02 -0.90 -40.10
C VAL A 351 -40.44 -0.41 -40.40
N TYR A 352 -41.00 0.50 -39.63
CA TYR A 352 -42.34 1.06 -39.87
C TYR A 352 -42.42 1.81 -41.20
N GLU A 353 -41.43 2.66 -41.51
CA GLU A 353 -41.37 3.37 -42.78
C GLU A 353 -41.26 2.41 -43.97
N THR A 354 -40.46 1.35 -43.85
CA THR A 354 -40.31 0.33 -44.90
C THR A 354 -41.57 -0.53 -45.02
N GLY A 355 -42.15 -0.97 -43.91
CA GLY A 355 -43.35 -1.79 -43.87
C GLY A 355 -44.58 -1.08 -44.42
N SER A 356 -44.71 0.22 -44.13
CA SER A 356 -45.73 1.08 -44.74
C SER A 356 -45.59 1.13 -46.27
N LYS A 357 -44.37 1.36 -46.77
CA LYS A 357 -44.10 1.34 -48.22
C LYS A 357 -44.40 -0.03 -48.84
N LEU A 358 -44.02 -1.12 -48.17
CA LEU A 358 -44.25 -2.47 -48.66
C LEU A 358 -45.74 -2.83 -48.70
N THR A 359 -46.48 -2.49 -47.64
CA THR A 359 -47.92 -2.75 -47.55
C THR A 359 -48.67 -2.02 -48.66
N HIS A 360 -48.26 -0.79 -48.96
CA HIS A 360 -48.76 -0.03 -50.09
C HIS A 360 -48.49 -0.76 -51.42
N ASP A 361 -47.26 -1.25 -51.62
CA ASP A 361 -46.90 -1.98 -52.85
C ASP A 361 -47.70 -3.29 -53.02
N ILE A 362 -47.92 -4.05 -51.94
CA ILE A 362 -48.74 -5.28 -51.97
C ILE A 362 -50.20 -4.97 -52.26
N LYS A 363 -50.77 -3.95 -51.62
CA LYS A 363 -52.15 -3.51 -51.89
C LYS A 363 -52.34 -3.19 -53.36
N ASN A 364 -51.38 -2.49 -53.98
CA ASN A 364 -51.44 -2.14 -55.39
C ASN A 364 -51.44 -3.38 -56.30
N ILE A 365 -50.69 -4.41 -55.94
CA ILE A 365 -50.66 -5.69 -56.69
C ILE A 365 -52.00 -6.40 -56.55
N LEU A 366 -52.53 -6.52 -55.33
CA LEU A 366 -53.79 -7.22 -55.07
C LEU A 366 -54.97 -6.54 -55.77
N GLN A 367 -55.04 -5.20 -55.72
CA GLN A 367 -56.04 -4.43 -56.47
C GLN A 367 -55.93 -4.67 -57.97
N SER A 368 -54.72 -4.71 -58.52
CA SER A 368 -54.50 -5.01 -59.94
C SER A 368 -54.96 -6.43 -60.30
N LEU A 369 -54.75 -7.41 -59.42
CA LEU A 369 -55.16 -8.80 -59.65
C LEU A 369 -56.68 -9.00 -59.53
N GLN A 370 -57.31 -8.35 -58.55
CA GLN A 370 -58.77 -8.35 -58.42
C GLN A 370 -59.44 -7.71 -59.64
N ALA A 371 -58.91 -6.58 -60.11
CA ALA A 371 -59.40 -5.93 -61.33
C ALA A 371 -59.29 -6.89 -62.54
N LEU A 372 -58.15 -7.57 -62.69
CA LEU A 372 -57.94 -8.51 -63.79
C LEU A 372 -58.87 -9.73 -63.72
N THR A 373 -59.06 -10.30 -62.52
CA THR A 373 -59.94 -11.46 -62.32
C THR A 373 -61.40 -11.08 -62.56
N SER A 374 -61.82 -9.90 -62.10
CA SER A 374 -63.16 -9.38 -62.36
C SER A 374 -63.42 -9.23 -63.85
N VAL A 375 -62.48 -8.65 -64.61
CA VAL A 375 -62.60 -8.47 -66.06
C VAL A 375 -62.74 -9.80 -66.77
N VAL A 376 -61.97 -10.80 -66.36
CA VAL A 376 -61.99 -12.15 -66.95
C VAL A 376 -63.29 -12.90 -66.62
N GLN A 377 -63.84 -12.74 -65.42
CA GLN A 377 -65.11 -13.38 -65.04
C GLN A 377 -66.33 -12.78 -65.73
N THR A 378 -66.29 -11.50 -66.09
CA THR A 378 -67.41 -10.81 -66.75
C THR A 378 -67.37 -10.81 -68.27
N SER A 379 -66.26 -11.27 -68.87
CA SER A 379 -66.09 -11.22 -70.33
C SER A 379 -66.56 -12.53 -70.97
N ASP A 380 -67.62 -12.46 -71.78
CA ASP A 380 -68.20 -13.60 -72.51
C ASP A 380 -67.36 -14.06 -73.71
N ASP A 381 -66.31 -13.32 -74.06
CA ASP A 381 -65.40 -13.66 -75.16
C ASP A 381 -64.07 -14.23 -74.61
N PRO A 382 -63.81 -15.54 -74.81
CA PRO A 382 -62.61 -16.20 -74.30
C PRO A 382 -61.32 -15.61 -74.86
N GLN A 383 -61.33 -15.05 -76.08
CA GLN A 383 -60.11 -14.60 -76.77
C GLN A 383 -59.58 -13.26 -76.24
N SER A 384 -60.46 -12.28 -75.99
CA SER A 384 -60.06 -10.97 -75.45
C SER A 384 -59.59 -11.05 -73.99
N SER A 385 -60.21 -11.90 -73.17
CA SER A 385 -59.75 -12.22 -71.81
C SER A 385 -58.37 -12.87 -71.79
N HIS A 386 -58.10 -13.76 -72.76
CA HIS A 386 -56.81 -14.42 -72.89
C HIS A 386 -55.69 -13.43 -73.23
N LEU A 387 -55.91 -12.50 -74.17
CA LEU A 387 -54.92 -11.47 -74.53
C LEU A 387 -54.64 -10.48 -73.39
N LEU A 388 -55.64 -10.12 -72.59
CA LEU A 388 -55.46 -9.27 -71.41
C LEU A 388 -54.65 -9.97 -70.31
N MET A 389 -54.93 -11.26 -70.07
CA MET A 389 -54.15 -12.10 -69.15
C MET A 389 -52.69 -12.19 -69.62
N GLU A 390 -52.48 -12.45 -70.91
CA GLU A 390 -51.14 -12.58 -71.50
C GLU A 390 -50.29 -11.31 -71.35
N ARG A 391 -50.91 -10.12 -71.37
CA ARG A 391 -50.19 -8.84 -71.21
C ARG A 391 -49.96 -8.42 -69.76
N GLN A 392 -50.90 -8.71 -68.86
CA GLN A 392 -50.86 -8.21 -67.47
C GLN A 392 -50.24 -9.19 -66.48
N LEU A 393 -50.34 -10.50 -66.70
CA LEU A 393 -49.68 -11.50 -65.87
C LEU A 393 -48.16 -11.28 -65.78
N PRO A 394 -47.42 -10.98 -66.87
CA PRO A 394 -45.98 -10.73 -66.78
C PRO A 394 -45.64 -9.50 -65.92
N LEU A 395 -46.43 -8.43 -65.99
CA LEU A 395 -46.22 -7.22 -65.21
C LEU A 395 -46.51 -7.42 -63.72
N LEU A 396 -47.53 -8.23 -63.39
CA LEU A 396 -47.82 -8.63 -62.02
C LEU A 396 -46.71 -9.54 -61.47
N THR A 397 -46.23 -10.49 -62.27
CA THR A 397 -45.09 -11.34 -61.92
C THR A 397 -43.83 -10.51 -61.67
N GLN A 398 -43.54 -9.51 -62.50
CA GLN A 398 -42.39 -8.63 -62.30
C GLN A 398 -42.52 -7.75 -61.03
N ARG A 399 -43.72 -7.24 -60.74
CA ARG A 399 -43.95 -6.46 -59.51
C ARG A 399 -43.91 -7.33 -58.27
N LEU A 400 -44.50 -8.53 -58.30
CA LEU A 400 -44.38 -9.51 -57.24
C LEU A 400 -42.93 -9.89 -57.01
N GLN A 401 -42.17 -10.14 -58.07
CA GLN A 401 -40.75 -10.46 -57.98
C GLN A 401 -39.95 -9.31 -57.36
N ASN A 402 -40.14 -8.07 -57.80
CA ASN A 402 -39.45 -6.92 -57.20
C ASN A 402 -39.82 -6.70 -55.73
N THR A 403 -41.08 -6.93 -55.36
CA THR A 403 -41.54 -6.84 -53.97
C THR A 403 -40.96 -7.99 -53.12
N LEU A 404 -40.85 -9.18 -53.69
CA LEU A 404 -40.26 -10.36 -53.08
C LEU A 404 -38.74 -10.21 -52.92
N ASP A 405 -38.04 -9.69 -53.93
CA ASP A 405 -36.59 -9.45 -53.89
C ASP A 405 -36.23 -8.39 -52.83
N LYS A 406 -37.07 -7.35 -52.67
CA LYS A 406 -36.93 -6.36 -51.58
C LYS A 406 -37.14 -6.96 -50.19
N LEU A 407 -37.96 -8.01 -50.08
CA LEU A 407 -38.17 -8.75 -48.83
C LEU A 407 -37.01 -9.71 -48.54
N GLN A 408 -36.53 -10.41 -49.56
CA GLN A 408 -35.47 -11.43 -49.46
C GLN A 408 -34.09 -10.82 -49.21
N THR A 409 -33.72 -9.72 -49.88
CA THR A 409 -32.41 -9.07 -49.68
C THR A 409 -32.19 -8.52 -48.27
N LYS A 410 -33.24 -8.34 -47.46
CA LYS A 410 -33.13 -7.86 -46.07
C LYS A 410 -33.12 -8.96 -45.00
N THR A 411 -33.41 -10.21 -45.36
CA THR A 411 -33.40 -11.33 -44.41
C THR A 411 -31.99 -11.87 -44.14
N ASP A 412 -31.01 -11.54 -44.98
CA ASP A 412 -29.63 -12.03 -44.92
C ASP A 412 -28.71 -11.27 -43.94
N THR A 413 -29.23 -10.86 -42.79
CA THR A 413 -28.42 -10.35 -41.66
C THR A 413 -28.25 -11.38 -40.54
N GLY A 414 -28.50 -12.65 -40.85
CA GLY A 414 -28.22 -13.79 -39.97
C GLY A 414 -26.74 -14.15 -40.00
N ARG A 415 -25.96 -13.69 -39.02
CA ARG A 415 -24.57 -14.13 -38.79
C ARG A 415 -24.51 -15.65 -38.67
N SER A 416 -23.87 -16.33 -39.62
CA SER A 416 -23.50 -17.74 -39.47
C SER A 416 -22.19 -17.81 -38.67
N PHE A 417 -22.22 -18.49 -37.53
CA PHE A 417 -21.02 -18.80 -36.75
C PHE A 417 -20.36 -20.05 -37.33
N ILE A 418 -19.12 -19.92 -37.79
CA ILE A 418 -18.32 -21.02 -38.35
C ILE A 418 -17.21 -21.37 -37.34
N PRO A 419 -16.85 -22.66 -37.17
CA PRO A 419 -15.71 -23.07 -36.34
C PRO A 419 -14.41 -22.35 -36.75
N VAL A 420 -13.65 -21.89 -35.76
CA VAL A 420 -12.43 -21.07 -35.95
C VAL A 420 -11.40 -21.75 -36.85
N SER A 421 -11.29 -23.08 -36.82
CA SER A 421 -10.38 -23.84 -37.68
C SER A 421 -10.69 -23.67 -39.17
N ILE A 422 -11.97 -23.76 -39.54
CA ILE A 422 -12.44 -23.63 -40.93
C ILE A 422 -12.25 -22.17 -41.39
N TRP A 423 -12.57 -21.22 -40.52
CA TRP A 423 -12.34 -19.80 -40.81
C TRP A 423 -10.85 -19.50 -41.01
N TRP A 424 -9.97 -20.10 -40.22
CA TRP A 424 -8.52 -19.90 -40.29
C TRP A 424 -7.91 -20.47 -41.58
N GLU A 425 -8.33 -21.68 -41.98
CA GLU A 425 -7.91 -22.28 -43.25
C GLU A 425 -8.39 -21.47 -44.46
N GLU A 426 -9.64 -21.00 -44.44
CA GLU A 426 -10.15 -20.12 -45.50
C GLU A 426 -9.37 -18.80 -45.57
N LEU A 427 -8.97 -18.24 -44.43
CA LEU A 427 -8.21 -17.01 -44.39
C LEU A 427 -6.82 -17.22 -45.00
N GLN A 428 -6.10 -18.27 -44.61
CA GLN A 428 -4.80 -18.60 -45.21
C GLN A 428 -4.92 -18.83 -46.72
N SER A 429 -5.96 -19.53 -47.17
CA SER A 429 -6.23 -19.78 -48.58
C SER A 429 -6.44 -18.49 -49.38
N ARG A 430 -7.18 -17.51 -48.84
CA ARG A 430 -7.44 -16.22 -49.51
C ARG A 430 -6.20 -15.35 -49.68
N TYR A 431 -5.18 -15.53 -48.84
CA TYR A 431 -3.92 -14.78 -48.92
C TYR A 431 -2.80 -15.56 -49.63
N HIS A 432 -3.10 -16.74 -50.19
CA HIS A 432 -2.16 -17.49 -51.00
C HIS A 432 -1.78 -16.69 -52.25
N GLY A 433 -0.55 -16.15 -52.28
CA GLY A 433 -0.05 -15.28 -53.36
C GLY A 433 0.22 -13.82 -52.96
N ARG A 434 0.11 -13.46 -51.67
CA ARG A 434 0.71 -12.23 -51.11
C ARG A 434 1.79 -12.63 -50.11
N ASP A 435 2.91 -11.91 -50.06
CA ASP A 435 4.05 -12.15 -49.14
C ASP A 435 3.67 -11.89 -47.67
N ILE A 436 2.79 -12.71 -47.12
CA ILE A 436 2.36 -12.67 -45.72
C ILE A 436 2.68 -14.04 -45.11
N LEU A 437 3.59 -14.06 -44.13
CA LEU A 437 3.91 -15.25 -43.35
C LEU A 437 2.95 -15.34 -42.16
N PHE A 438 2.11 -16.37 -42.15
CA PHE A 438 1.29 -16.73 -40.99
C PHE A 438 2.15 -17.55 -40.03
N ILE A 439 2.33 -17.07 -38.79
CA ILE A 439 3.08 -17.76 -37.70
C ILE A 439 2.13 -18.55 -36.83
#